data_AF-A0A251PBH5-F1
#
_entry.id   AF-A0A251PBH5-F1
#
_cell.length_a   1.000
_cell.length_b   1.000
_cell.length_c   1.000
_cell.angle_alpha   90.00
_cell.angle_beta   90.00
_cell.angle_gamma   90.00
#
_symmetry.space_group_name_H-M   'P 1'
#
loop_
_entity.id
_entity.type
_entity.pdbx_description
1 polymer ?
#
loop_
_entity_poly.entity_id
_entity_poly.type
_entity_poly.pdbx_seq_one_letter_code
_entity_poly.pdbx_strand_id
1 'polypeptide(L)'
;MIVTSSSIKTPPPPHPPNPWAASQNPNNSFLPINRRSLLAALTISTTTTPFAHTFVNPMSAQEVAFARGLFQMPPVRLTNRYIVPEYSFLDARGLGAYEGKKLEAVSEVYASDTLSPTIKPPPIDDGTPNESVSDVFVRVIQLMSILETQYSEDTVIIVSPDSDNLTILQAGIIGLDLRRHRELSFAPGEVRFVDTSSVPTYKQPASAVYKCLKPPNCN
;
A
#
# COMPACT_ATOMS: atom_id res chain seq x y z
N MET A 1 -13.09 23.42 -8.85
CA MET A 1 -14.41 23.97 -9.26
C MET A 1 -14.19 24.80 -10.53
N ILE A 2 -15.10 24.71 -11.51
CA ILE A 2 -15.06 25.26 -12.91
C ILE A 2 -14.21 24.41 -13.89
N VAL A 3 -14.56 24.10 -15.15
CA VAL A 3 -15.79 23.77 -15.93
C VAL A 3 -15.37 23.49 -17.40
N THR A 4 -16.00 22.47 -18.01
CA THR A 4 -16.21 22.10 -19.46
C THR A 4 -15.05 21.91 -20.46
N SER A 5 -15.08 20.80 -21.21
CA SER A 5 -15.48 20.80 -22.63
C SER A 5 -16.03 19.41 -23.06
N SER A 6 -17.07 19.42 -23.89
CA SER A 6 -17.82 18.26 -24.37
C SER A 6 -17.35 17.81 -25.74
N SER A 7 -17.17 16.50 -25.95
CA SER A 7 -17.09 15.92 -27.30
C SER A 7 -17.81 14.56 -27.37
N ILE A 8 -18.64 14.42 -28.40
CA ILE A 8 -19.53 13.30 -28.68
C ILE A 8 -18.70 12.08 -29.10
N LYS A 9 -18.97 10.89 -28.54
CA LYS A 9 -18.40 9.64 -29.05
C LYS A 9 -19.41 8.50 -29.10
N THR A 10 -19.41 7.83 -30.25
CA THR A 10 -20.22 6.70 -30.70
C THR A 10 -20.02 5.42 -29.87
N PRO A 11 -21.00 4.48 -29.86
CA PRO A 11 -20.93 3.28 -29.04
C PRO A 11 -19.83 2.30 -29.51
N PRO A 12 -19.18 1.58 -28.58
CA PRO A 12 -18.18 0.56 -28.91
C PRO A 12 -18.81 -0.73 -29.44
N PRO A 13 -18.09 -1.50 -30.29
CA PRO A 13 -18.56 -2.79 -30.81
C PRO A 13 -18.58 -3.90 -29.73
N PRO A 14 -19.38 -4.96 -29.91
CA PRO A 14 -19.58 -6.01 -28.89
C PRO A 14 -18.34 -6.90 -28.70
N HIS A 15 -18.09 -7.27 -27.44
CA HIS A 15 -17.02 -8.18 -27.03
C HIS A 15 -17.31 -9.64 -27.42
N PRO A 16 -16.28 -10.46 -27.75
CA PRO A 16 -16.42 -11.90 -27.96
C PRO A 16 -16.60 -12.66 -26.62
N PRO A 17 -17.26 -13.83 -26.63
CA PRO A 17 -17.61 -14.58 -25.43
C PRO A 17 -16.41 -15.28 -24.77
N ASN A 18 -16.40 -15.29 -23.43
CA ASN A 18 -15.39 -15.87 -22.56
C ASN A 18 -15.53 -17.41 -22.47
N PRO A 19 -14.50 -18.22 -22.76
CA PRO A 19 -14.61 -19.68 -22.76
C PRO A 19 -14.10 -20.30 -21.46
N TRP A 20 -14.78 -20.09 -20.33
CA TRP A 20 -14.69 -21.01 -19.18
C TRP A 20 -15.94 -20.89 -18.30
N ALA A 21 -16.98 -21.62 -18.71
CA ALA A 21 -18.12 -21.92 -17.87
C ALA A 21 -18.50 -23.39 -18.09
N ALA A 22 -18.04 -24.27 -17.21
CA ALA A 22 -18.73 -25.50 -16.78
C ALA A 22 -17.81 -26.35 -15.88
N SER A 23 -18.09 -26.35 -14.57
CA SER A 23 -18.21 -27.61 -13.82
C SER A 23 -19.05 -27.34 -12.58
N GLN A 24 -20.34 -27.68 -12.69
CA GLN A 24 -21.24 -27.83 -11.56
C GLN A 24 -21.29 -29.32 -11.21
N ASN A 25 -21.07 -29.70 -9.95
CA ASN A 25 -22.03 -30.51 -9.20
C ASN A 25 -21.66 -30.63 -7.70
N PRO A 26 -22.57 -31.08 -6.82
CA PRO A 26 -22.97 -30.34 -5.64
C PRO A 26 -22.73 -31.16 -4.37
N ASN A 27 -23.34 -30.74 -3.26
CA ASN A 27 -23.37 -31.35 -1.93
C ASN A 27 -22.30 -30.79 -0.99
N ASN A 28 -22.67 -29.73 -0.26
CA ASN A 28 -22.87 -29.88 1.17
C ASN A 28 -23.71 -28.71 1.72
N SER A 29 -24.77 -29.10 2.39
CA SER A 29 -25.78 -28.27 3.02
C SER A 29 -25.24 -27.49 4.22
N PHE A 30 -25.58 -26.20 4.19
CA PHE A 30 -25.53 -25.13 5.19
C PHE A 30 -25.61 -25.53 6.67
N LEU A 31 -24.83 -24.81 7.51
CA LEU A 31 -25.39 -23.91 8.54
C LEU A 31 -24.41 -22.73 8.80
N PRO A 32 -24.81 -21.46 8.59
CA PRO A 32 -24.02 -20.30 8.98
C PRO A 32 -24.13 -20.04 10.50
N ILE A 33 -23.00 -20.09 11.20
CA ILE A 33 -22.91 -19.77 12.63
C ILE A 33 -23.10 -18.27 12.81
N ASN A 34 -24.27 -17.89 13.33
CA ASN A 34 -24.63 -16.52 13.68
C ASN A 34 -23.99 -16.13 15.04
N ARG A 35 -22.82 -15.47 15.02
CA ARG A 35 -22.15 -14.97 16.25
C ARG A 35 -22.75 -13.64 16.73
N ARG A 36 -24.07 -13.60 16.91
CA ARG A 36 -24.76 -12.54 17.66
C ARG A 36 -25.63 -13.17 18.74
N SER A 37 -25.03 -13.47 19.88
CA SER A 37 -25.68 -13.54 21.21
C SER A 37 -24.68 -14.08 22.22
N LEU A 38 -23.93 -13.18 22.87
CA LEU A 38 -23.29 -13.45 24.17
C LEU A 38 -23.24 -12.14 24.95
N LEU A 39 -24.43 -11.66 25.32
CA LEU A 39 -24.63 -10.67 26.38
C LEU A 39 -25.84 -11.14 27.19
N ALA A 40 -25.58 -11.87 28.28
CA ALA A 40 -26.45 -11.94 29.43
C ALA A 40 -25.75 -12.68 30.58
N ALA A 41 -25.90 -12.13 31.78
CA ALA A 41 -25.66 -12.73 33.09
C ALA A 41 -24.21 -12.80 33.61
N LEU A 42 -23.80 -11.75 34.32
CA LEU A 42 -23.49 -11.95 35.75
C LEU A 42 -23.94 -10.74 36.56
N THR A 43 -24.82 -11.01 37.50
CA THR A 43 -25.56 -10.09 38.36
C THR A 43 -24.73 -9.58 39.53
N ILE A 44 -24.75 -8.25 39.70
CA ILE A 44 -24.89 -7.46 40.94
C ILE A 44 -24.53 -8.17 42.26
N SER A 45 -23.49 -7.67 42.93
CA SER A 45 -23.39 -7.71 44.39
C SER A 45 -23.13 -6.29 44.90
N THR A 46 -24.18 -5.68 45.47
CA THR A 46 -24.11 -4.46 46.26
C THR A 46 -23.84 -4.83 47.70
N THR A 47 -22.70 -4.41 48.25
CA THR A 47 -22.52 -4.32 49.71
C THR A 47 -22.23 -2.88 50.09
N THR A 48 -23.14 -2.36 50.89
CA THR A 48 -23.14 -1.04 51.51
C THR A 48 -22.11 -0.97 52.63
N THR A 49 -21.27 0.07 52.64
CA THR A 49 -20.72 0.64 53.87
C THR A 49 -20.76 2.17 53.79
N PRO A 50 -21.25 2.87 54.82
CA PRO A 50 -21.18 4.33 54.91
C PRO A 50 -19.85 4.73 55.54
N PHE A 51 -19.37 5.95 55.25
CA PHE A 51 -18.62 6.87 56.13
C PHE A 51 -17.72 7.83 55.32
N ALA A 52 -18.18 9.09 55.23
CA ALA A 52 -17.44 10.33 55.45
C ALA A 52 -16.11 10.66 54.70
N HIS A 53 -16.21 11.72 53.88
CA HIS A 53 -15.32 12.91 53.75
C HIS A 53 -13.82 12.76 53.43
N THR A 54 -13.40 13.18 52.21
CA THR A 54 -12.33 14.19 51.91
C THR A 54 -12.21 14.38 50.38
N PHE A 55 -12.64 15.51 49.80
CA PHE A 55 -11.84 16.69 49.41
C PHE A 55 -10.57 16.44 48.55
N VAL A 56 -10.70 16.80 47.26
CA VAL A 56 -9.71 17.36 46.28
C VAL A 56 -8.30 16.76 46.17
N ASN A 57 -7.99 16.19 44.99
CA ASN A 57 -7.08 16.85 44.05
C ASN A 57 -7.16 16.28 42.61
N PRO A 58 -6.94 17.11 41.57
CA PRO A 58 -7.05 16.73 40.17
C PRO A 58 -5.66 16.48 39.58
N MET A 59 -5.31 15.26 39.22
CA MET A 59 -4.19 15.06 38.29
C MET A 59 -4.19 13.66 37.69
N SER A 60 -4.19 13.64 36.36
CA SER A 60 -3.61 12.59 35.54
C SER A 60 -4.22 11.19 35.70
N ALA A 61 -5.33 10.96 35.00
CA ALA A 61 -5.61 9.66 34.45
C ALA A 61 -5.95 9.85 32.98
N GLN A 62 -4.96 9.51 32.16
CA GLN A 62 -4.99 9.39 30.71
C GLN A 62 -6.40 9.06 30.20
N GLU A 63 -6.99 9.99 29.46
CA GLU A 63 -8.09 9.67 28.57
C GLU A 63 -7.48 8.79 27.48
N VAL A 64 -7.60 7.47 27.64
CA VAL A 64 -7.27 6.52 26.58
C VAL A 64 -8.31 6.77 25.50
N ALA A 65 -7.97 7.64 24.56
CA ALA A 65 -8.74 7.91 23.36
C ALA A 65 -8.89 6.57 22.63
N PHE A 66 -10.03 5.94 22.88
CA PHE A 66 -10.43 4.70 22.28
C PHE A 66 -10.83 5.00 20.84
N ALA A 67 -9.85 5.03 19.94
CA ALA A 67 -10.02 5.24 18.52
C ALA A 67 -10.62 4.00 17.83
N ARG A 68 -11.72 3.46 18.37
CA ARG A 68 -12.58 2.53 17.62
C ARG A 68 -13.53 3.37 16.78
N GLY A 69 -13.08 3.76 15.58
CA GLY A 69 -13.94 4.41 14.59
C GLY A 69 -13.32 5.56 13.78
N LEU A 70 -12.03 5.88 13.97
CA LEU A 70 -11.45 7.07 13.32
C LEU A 70 -11.06 6.90 11.84
N PHE A 71 -11.07 5.68 11.31
CA PHE A 71 -10.84 5.39 9.89
C PHE A 71 -11.96 4.51 9.35
N GLN A 72 -13.18 5.03 9.34
CA GLN A 72 -14.21 4.41 8.51
C GLN A 72 -13.87 4.71 7.05
N MET A 73 -13.30 3.73 6.37
CA MET A 73 -13.29 3.70 4.91
C MET A 73 -14.62 3.11 4.41
N PRO A 74 -15.26 3.73 3.41
CA PRO A 74 -14.83 4.91 2.68
C PRO A 74 -15.10 6.18 3.51
N PRO A 75 -14.27 7.24 3.41
CA PRO A 75 -14.62 8.52 4.01
C PRO A 75 -15.97 9.01 3.47
N VAL A 76 -16.74 9.73 4.29
CA VAL A 76 -18.15 10.11 4.08
C VAL A 76 -18.47 10.74 2.71
N ARG A 77 -17.46 11.27 2.01
CA ARG A 77 -17.60 11.94 0.70
C ARG A 77 -17.17 11.10 -0.50
N LEU A 78 -16.59 9.91 -0.30
CA LEU A 78 -16.21 8.99 -1.38
C LEU A 78 -17.21 7.85 -1.46
N THR A 79 -17.72 7.56 -2.66
CA THR A 79 -18.55 6.36 -2.85
C THR A 79 -17.63 5.14 -2.91
N ASN A 80 -18.06 4.03 -2.29
CA ASN A 80 -17.29 2.78 -2.22
C ASN A 80 -16.85 2.19 -3.56
N ARG A 81 -17.40 2.69 -4.68
CA ARG A 81 -17.07 2.21 -6.02
C ARG A 81 -15.69 2.67 -6.50
N TYR A 82 -15.17 3.76 -5.96
CA TYR A 82 -13.88 4.35 -6.37
C TYR A 82 -12.75 4.11 -5.38
N ILE A 83 -12.97 3.23 -4.40
CA ILE A 83 -11.96 2.87 -3.40
C ILE A 83 -11.64 1.40 -3.58
N VAL A 84 -10.36 1.13 -3.80
CA VAL A 84 -9.80 -0.21 -3.84
C VAL A 84 -9.01 -0.40 -2.55
N PRO A 85 -9.61 -0.96 -1.49
CA PRO A 85 -9.03 -0.93 -0.13
C PRO A 85 -7.82 -1.85 0.01
N GLU A 86 -7.74 -2.92 -0.79
CA GLU A 86 -6.69 -3.93 -0.72
C GLU A 86 -6.07 -4.05 -2.10
N TYR A 87 -4.92 -3.40 -2.27
CA TYR A 87 -4.15 -3.47 -3.50
C TYR A 87 -2.77 -3.98 -3.18
N SER A 88 -2.55 -5.28 -3.38
CA SER A 88 -1.33 -5.97 -2.91
C SER A 88 -0.04 -5.39 -3.52
N PHE A 89 -0.13 -4.74 -4.68
CA PHE A 89 1.02 -4.01 -5.25
C PHE A 89 1.48 -2.80 -4.42
N LEU A 90 0.70 -2.36 -3.43
CA LEU A 90 1.01 -1.29 -2.47
C LEU A 90 1.18 -1.81 -1.05
N ASP A 91 1.30 -3.12 -0.85
CA ASP A 91 1.70 -3.65 0.45
C ASP A 91 3.04 -3.02 0.87
N ALA A 92 3.23 -2.89 2.19
CA ALA A 92 4.47 -2.38 2.73
C ALA A 92 5.64 -3.26 2.25
N ARG A 93 6.78 -2.64 1.96
CA ARG A 93 7.97 -3.38 1.56
C ARG A 93 8.34 -4.41 2.64
N GLY A 94 8.49 -5.67 2.24
CA GLY A 94 8.94 -6.71 3.16
C GLY A 94 10.40 -6.52 3.58
N LEU A 95 10.64 -6.31 4.88
CA LEU A 95 11.99 -6.11 5.42
C LEU A 95 12.66 -7.40 5.94
N GLY A 96 12.01 -8.57 5.78
CA GLY A 96 12.52 -9.86 6.22
C GLY A 96 12.91 -9.87 7.70
N ALA A 97 14.16 -10.22 7.99
CA ALA A 97 14.71 -10.28 9.35
C ALA A 97 14.75 -8.93 10.08
N TYR A 98 14.43 -7.81 9.42
CA TYR A 98 14.31 -6.50 10.06
C TYR A 98 12.89 -6.15 10.49
N GLU A 99 11.88 -6.95 10.11
CA GLU A 99 10.52 -6.75 10.59
C GLU A 99 10.43 -6.86 12.12
N GLY A 100 9.66 -5.95 12.73
CA GLY A 100 9.50 -5.88 14.17
C GLY A 100 10.74 -5.41 14.96
N LYS A 101 11.86 -5.08 14.30
CA LYS A 101 13.03 -4.48 14.97
C LYS A 101 12.81 -3.00 15.27
N LYS A 102 13.70 -2.43 16.09
CA LYS A 102 13.73 -0.99 16.40
C LYS A 102 14.05 -0.18 15.14
N LEU A 103 13.60 1.08 15.12
CA LEU A 103 13.79 2.02 14.01
C LEU A 103 15.26 2.20 13.58
N GLU A 104 16.21 2.03 14.50
CA GLU A 104 17.65 2.08 14.22
C GLU A 104 18.07 1.03 13.18
N ALA A 105 17.46 -0.15 13.18
CA ALA A 105 17.80 -1.23 12.26
C ALA A 105 17.32 -0.93 10.81
N VAL A 106 16.32 -0.07 10.66
CA VAL A 106 15.85 0.40 9.33
C VAL A 106 16.92 1.25 8.64
N SER A 107 17.76 1.95 9.42
CA SER A 107 18.86 2.74 8.84
C SER A 107 19.90 1.88 8.12
N GLU A 108 20.10 0.64 8.57
CA GLU A 108 21.00 -0.35 7.94
C GLU A 108 20.46 -0.83 6.59
N VAL A 109 19.14 -1.01 6.50
CA VAL A 109 18.46 -1.34 5.24
C VAL A 109 18.69 -0.24 4.21
N TYR A 110 18.46 1.03 4.59
CA TYR A 110 18.67 2.15 3.68
C TYR A 110 20.12 2.40 3.30
N ALA A 111 21.07 2.10 4.20
CA ALA A 111 22.49 2.14 3.86
C ALA A 111 22.83 1.08 2.80
N SER A 112 22.22 -0.10 2.90
CA SER A 112 22.37 -1.19 1.92
C SER A 112 21.73 -0.84 0.58
N ASP A 113 20.54 -0.25 0.58
CA ASP A 113 19.82 0.18 -0.64
C ASP A 113 20.60 1.22 -1.45
N THR A 114 21.41 2.06 -0.78
CA THR A 114 22.27 3.06 -1.43
C THR A 114 23.39 2.40 -2.25
N LEU A 115 23.82 1.19 -1.87
CA LEU A 115 24.87 0.46 -2.58
C LEU A 115 24.32 -0.17 -3.87
N SER A 116 23.18 -0.87 -3.78
CA SER A 116 22.54 -1.50 -4.93
C SER A 116 21.04 -1.68 -4.69
N PRO A 117 20.19 -1.41 -5.71
CA PRO A 117 18.74 -1.52 -5.56
C PRO A 117 18.24 -2.98 -5.55
N THR A 118 19.09 -3.95 -5.89
CA THR A 118 18.76 -5.39 -5.92
C THR A 118 19.10 -6.11 -4.63
N ILE A 119 19.72 -5.44 -3.66
CA ILE A 119 20.02 -6.05 -2.36
C ILE A 119 18.71 -6.29 -1.62
N LYS A 120 18.49 -7.54 -1.24
CA LYS A 120 17.36 -7.94 -0.40
C LYS A 120 17.80 -7.93 1.06
N PRO A 121 16.94 -7.48 1.99
CA PRO A 121 17.14 -7.75 3.40
C PRO A 121 17.30 -9.25 3.68
N PRO A 122 18.03 -9.66 4.73
CA PRO A 122 18.15 -11.07 5.10
C PRO A 122 16.77 -11.70 5.31
N PRO A 123 16.52 -12.91 4.81
CA PRO A 123 15.26 -13.61 5.03
C PRO A 123 15.13 -14.07 6.48
N ILE A 124 13.89 -14.39 6.87
CA ILE A 124 13.53 -15.01 8.16
C ILE A 124 12.65 -16.24 7.88
N ASP A 125 12.75 -17.26 8.72
CA ASP A 125 12.16 -18.58 8.49
C ASP A 125 10.62 -18.64 8.69
N ASP A 126 10.00 -17.53 9.09
CA ASP A 126 8.55 -17.45 9.35
C ASP A 126 7.71 -17.16 8.09
N GLY A 127 8.36 -17.03 6.93
CA GLY A 127 7.70 -16.73 5.66
C GLY A 127 7.46 -15.23 5.42
N THR A 128 8.00 -14.36 6.27
CA THR A 128 7.96 -12.90 6.05
C THR A 128 8.69 -12.55 4.75
N PRO A 129 8.07 -11.77 3.84
CA PRO A 129 8.70 -11.34 2.60
C PRO A 129 9.96 -10.49 2.85
N ASN A 130 10.95 -10.62 1.96
CA ASN A 130 12.15 -9.79 1.94
C ASN A 130 12.38 -9.21 0.54
N GLU A 131 11.96 -7.97 0.34
CA GLU A 131 11.95 -7.31 -0.96
C GLU A 131 13.11 -6.34 -1.11
N SER A 132 13.75 -6.36 -2.28
CA SER A 132 14.67 -5.32 -2.71
C SER A 132 13.92 -4.11 -3.26
N VAL A 133 14.60 -2.96 -3.37
CA VAL A 133 14.05 -1.76 -4.02
C VAL A 133 13.60 -2.06 -5.46
N SER A 134 14.35 -2.90 -6.18
CA SER A 134 14.00 -3.35 -7.53
C SER A 134 12.75 -4.23 -7.56
N ASP A 135 12.53 -5.10 -6.57
CA ASP A 135 11.30 -5.92 -6.50
C ASP A 135 10.07 -5.01 -6.27
N VAL A 136 10.19 -4.04 -5.35
CA VAL A 136 9.15 -3.04 -5.10
C VAL A 136 8.85 -2.23 -6.36
N PHE A 137 9.89 -1.81 -7.09
CA PHE A 137 9.73 -1.09 -8.35
C PHE A 137 8.91 -1.88 -9.38
N VAL A 138 9.16 -3.18 -9.52
CA VAL A 138 8.41 -4.03 -10.46
C VAL A 138 6.91 -4.05 -10.13
N ARG A 139 6.54 -4.25 -8.85
CA ARG A 139 5.12 -4.30 -8.45
C ARG A 139 4.43 -2.94 -8.59
N VAL A 140 5.13 -1.85 -8.27
CA VAL A 140 4.61 -0.49 -8.36
C VAL A 140 4.43 -0.03 -9.83
N ILE A 141 5.31 -0.46 -10.74
CA ILE A 141 5.11 -0.21 -12.18
C ILE A 141 3.96 -1.05 -12.75
N GLN A 142 3.76 -2.27 -12.25
CA GLN A 142 2.59 -3.08 -12.61
C GLN A 142 1.28 -2.42 -12.17
N LEU A 143 1.23 -1.82 -10.97
CA LEU A 143 0.13 -0.94 -10.55
C LEU A 143 -0.09 0.17 -11.59
N MET A 144 0.97 0.86 -12.02
CA MET A 144 0.82 1.96 -12.97
C MET A 144 0.24 1.49 -14.31
N SER A 145 0.66 0.33 -14.81
CA SER A 145 0.06 -0.28 -16.00
C SER A 145 -1.45 -0.56 -15.84
N ILE A 146 -1.88 -0.95 -14.65
CA ILE A 146 -3.31 -1.15 -14.35
C ILE A 146 -4.05 0.19 -14.27
N LEU A 147 -3.45 1.21 -13.64
CA LEU A 147 -4.05 2.54 -13.55
C LEU A 147 -4.21 3.19 -14.92
N GLU A 148 -3.20 3.10 -15.77
CA GLU A 148 -3.22 3.61 -17.14
C GLU A 148 -4.29 2.94 -18.01
N THR A 149 -4.52 1.64 -17.81
CA THR A 149 -5.48 0.88 -18.63
C THR A 149 -6.91 0.98 -18.14
N GLN A 150 -7.14 0.98 -16.82
CA GLN A 150 -8.50 0.93 -16.25
C GLN A 150 -9.06 2.29 -15.83
N TYR A 151 -8.19 3.23 -15.48
CA TYR A 151 -8.57 4.55 -14.93
C TYR A 151 -7.95 5.68 -15.75
N SER A 152 -7.83 5.49 -17.07
CA SER A 152 -7.38 6.55 -17.98
C SER A 152 -8.31 7.76 -17.89
N GLU A 153 -7.71 8.96 -17.92
CA GLU A 153 -8.39 10.26 -17.79
C GLU A 153 -9.01 10.54 -16.41
N ASP A 154 -8.96 9.60 -15.46
CA ASP A 154 -9.41 9.82 -14.08
C ASP A 154 -8.29 10.37 -13.19
N THR A 155 -8.67 11.16 -12.18
CA THR A 155 -7.74 11.57 -11.12
C THR A 155 -7.63 10.45 -10.08
N VAL A 156 -6.48 9.77 -10.07
CA VAL A 156 -6.20 8.68 -9.12
C VAL A 156 -5.44 9.21 -7.91
N ILE A 157 -5.86 8.79 -6.71
CA ILE A 157 -5.13 9.05 -5.46
C ILE A 157 -4.52 7.73 -5.01
N ILE A 158 -3.20 7.68 -4.93
CA ILE A 158 -2.45 6.53 -4.42
C ILE A 158 -2.14 6.78 -2.95
N VAL A 159 -2.60 5.88 -2.09
CA VAL A 159 -2.31 5.89 -0.65
C VAL A 159 -1.53 4.63 -0.33
N SER A 160 -0.34 4.77 0.25
CA SER A 160 0.54 3.66 0.58
C SER A 160 0.82 3.65 2.09
N PRO A 161 0.98 2.46 2.71
CA PRO A 161 1.31 2.35 4.14
C PRO A 161 2.72 2.84 4.49
N ASP A 162 3.64 2.88 3.52
CA ASP A 162 5.03 3.27 3.69
C ASP A 162 5.47 4.34 2.68
N SER A 163 6.64 4.93 2.92
CA SER A 163 7.25 5.90 1.99
C SER A 163 7.92 5.22 0.80
N ASP A 164 8.39 3.98 0.97
CA ASP A 164 9.24 3.30 -0.02
C ASP A 164 8.48 3.12 -1.34
N ASN A 165 7.23 2.67 -1.30
CA ASN A 165 6.38 2.52 -2.49
C ASN A 165 6.26 3.82 -3.30
N LEU A 166 5.95 4.93 -2.64
CA LEU A 166 5.74 6.22 -3.29
C LEU A 166 7.04 6.84 -3.80
N THR A 167 8.12 6.73 -3.03
CA THR A 167 9.44 7.23 -3.43
C THR A 167 10.03 6.47 -4.61
N ILE A 168 9.88 5.14 -4.62
CA ILE A 168 10.34 4.27 -5.70
C ILE A 168 9.50 4.51 -6.96
N LEU A 169 8.18 4.65 -6.82
CA LEU A 169 7.31 5.08 -7.92
C LEU A 169 7.79 6.41 -8.52
N GLN A 170 7.98 7.42 -7.66
CA GLN A 170 8.35 8.75 -8.08
C GLN A 170 9.73 8.77 -8.75
N ALA A 171 10.72 8.05 -8.18
CA ALA A 171 12.03 7.86 -8.78
C ALA A 171 11.94 7.23 -10.17
N GLY A 172 11.07 6.22 -10.32
CA GLY A 172 10.74 5.57 -11.59
C GLY A 172 10.20 6.53 -12.64
N ILE A 173 9.20 7.32 -12.26
CA ILE A 173 8.53 8.28 -13.17
C ILE A 173 9.52 9.36 -13.65
N ILE A 174 10.34 9.91 -12.75
CA ILE A 174 11.28 10.98 -13.11
C ILE A 174 12.59 10.45 -13.74
N GLY A 175 12.80 9.13 -13.75
CA GLY A 175 14.04 8.51 -14.22
C GLY A 175 15.24 8.73 -13.28
N LEU A 176 15.00 8.91 -11.98
CA LEU A 176 16.04 8.96 -10.96
C LEU A 176 16.55 7.53 -10.68
N ASP A 177 17.84 7.41 -10.41
CA ASP A 177 18.43 6.16 -9.92
C ASP A 177 17.70 5.68 -8.65
N LEU A 178 17.22 4.43 -8.67
CA LEU A 178 16.48 3.84 -7.55
C LEU A 178 17.29 3.82 -6.24
N ARG A 179 18.63 3.82 -6.30
CA ARG A 179 19.49 3.96 -5.10
C ARG A 179 19.27 5.28 -4.37
N ARG A 180 18.78 6.29 -5.07
CA ARG A 180 18.54 7.64 -4.56
C ARG A 180 17.06 7.90 -4.23
N HIS A 181 16.20 6.88 -4.23
CA HIS A 181 14.76 7.03 -3.94
C HIS A 181 14.50 7.74 -2.60
N ARG A 182 15.36 7.55 -1.59
CA ARG A 182 15.25 8.17 -0.27
C ARG A 182 15.29 9.70 -0.29
N GLU A 183 15.90 10.31 -1.30
CA GLU A 183 15.88 11.77 -1.50
C GLU A 183 14.45 12.30 -1.71
N LEU A 184 13.53 11.42 -2.14
CA LEU A 184 12.12 11.70 -2.37
C LEU A 184 11.25 11.27 -1.18
N SER A 185 11.80 10.96 -0.01
CA SER A 185 11.01 10.50 1.15
C SER A 185 9.80 11.39 1.46
N PHE A 186 8.69 10.75 1.83
CA PHE A 186 7.44 11.41 2.20
C PHE A 186 7.39 11.56 3.72
N ALA A 187 7.04 12.74 4.20
CA ALA A 187 6.63 12.91 5.59
C ALA A 187 5.22 12.32 5.81
N PRO A 188 4.89 11.87 7.03
CA PRO A 188 3.53 11.41 7.34
C PRO A 188 2.48 12.48 7.02
N GLY A 189 1.50 12.12 6.18
CA GLY A 189 0.44 13.03 5.72
C GLY A 189 0.85 13.98 4.59
N GLU A 190 2.07 13.87 4.07
CA GLU A 190 2.50 14.62 2.88
C GLU A 190 1.75 14.14 1.63
N VAL A 191 1.35 15.09 0.78
CA VAL A 191 0.68 14.82 -0.48
C VAL A 191 1.48 15.48 -1.60
N ARG A 192 1.82 14.69 -2.63
CA ARG A 192 2.50 15.17 -3.84
C ARG A 192 1.62 14.95 -5.06
N PHE A 193 1.51 15.99 -5.87
CA PHE A 193 0.84 15.91 -7.16
C PHE A 193 1.84 15.48 -8.22
N VAL A 194 1.42 14.56 -9.09
CA VAL A 194 2.22 14.11 -10.23
C VAL A 194 1.44 14.47 -11.49
N ASP A 195 1.98 15.39 -12.28
CA ASP A 195 1.42 15.72 -13.59
C ASP A 195 2.06 14.82 -14.65
N THR A 196 1.25 13.95 -15.24
CA THR A 196 1.68 13.00 -16.27
C THR A 196 2.19 13.69 -17.54
N SER A 197 1.75 14.92 -17.81
CA SER A 197 2.22 15.70 -18.96
C SER A 197 3.64 16.26 -18.79
N SER A 198 4.13 16.31 -17.55
CA SER A 198 5.47 16.80 -17.19
C SER A 198 6.54 15.70 -17.13
N VAL A 199 6.15 14.44 -17.34
CA VAL A 199 7.05 13.29 -17.24
C VAL A 199 8.07 13.31 -18.39
N PRO A 200 9.38 13.16 -18.12
CA PRO A 200 10.38 13.10 -19.17
C PRO A 200 10.05 11.98 -20.16
N THR A 201 10.14 12.26 -21.47
CA THR A 201 9.98 11.22 -22.48
C THR A 201 10.99 10.11 -22.22
N TYR A 202 10.51 8.88 -22.02
CA TYR A 202 11.35 7.72 -21.78
C TYR A 202 12.38 7.59 -22.92
N LYS A 203 13.65 7.81 -22.58
CA LYS A 203 14.76 7.45 -23.44
C LYS A 203 14.98 5.97 -23.19
N GLN A 204 14.61 5.13 -24.15
CA GLN A 204 15.01 3.72 -24.11
C GLN A 204 16.49 3.67 -23.71
N PRO A 205 16.86 2.95 -22.64
CA PRO A 205 18.27 2.75 -22.35
C PRO A 205 18.84 2.16 -23.63
N ALA A 206 19.92 2.77 -24.15
CA ALA A 206 20.61 2.20 -25.29
C ALA A 206 20.86 0.74 -24.90
N SER A 207 20.18 -0.18 -25.58
CA SER A 207 20.28 -1.61 -25.30
C SER A 207 21.64 -2.06 -25.82
N ALA A 208 22.70 -1.58 -25.18
CA ALA A 208 24.02 -2.14 -25.25
C ALA A 208 23.91 -3.44 -24.46
N VAL A 209 23.38 -4.46 -25.12
CA VAL A 209 23.86 -5.82 -24.88
C VAL A 209 25.37 -5.68 -24.95
N TYR A 210 26.05 -5.76 -23.80
CA TYR A 210 27.51 -5.80 -23.74
C TYR A 210 27.90 -7.12 -24.40
N LYS A 211 27.98 -7.14 -25.73
CA LYS A 211 28.53 -8.26 -26.48
C LYS A 211 30.02 -8.20 -26.20
N CYS A 212 30.47 -8.83 -25.13
CA CYS A 212 31.89 -9.11 -24.98
C CYS A 212 32.26 -10.06 -26.12
N LEU A 213 32.84 -9.50 -27.18
CA LEU A 213 33.19 -10.26 -28.37
C LEU A 213 34.40 -11.19 -28.11
N LYS A 214 35.12 -11.03 -26.97
CA LYS A 214 36.28 -11.86 -26.57
C LYS A 214 36.40 -12.09 -25.05
N PRO A 215 35.87 -13.19 -24.51
CA PRO A 215 36.26 -13.69 -23.18
C PRO A 215 37.75 -14.09 -23.18
N PRO A 216 38.51 -13.94 -22.08
CA PRO A 216 38.08 -13.64 -20.71
C PRO A 216 38.27 -12.18 -20.25
N ASN A 217 38.69 -11.25 -21.12
CA ASN A 217 39.00 -9.87 -20.73
C ASN A 217 38.07 -8.91 -21.47
N CYS A 218 37.03 -8.45 -20.77
CA CYS A 218 35.96 -7.61 -21.30
C CYS A 218 36.02 -6.18 -20.71
N ASN A 219 37.21 -5.57 -20.70
CA ASN A 219 37.31 -4.12 -20.46
C ASN A 219 36.72 -3.36 -21.65
#